data_AF-A7T086-F1
#
_entry.id   AF-A7T086-F1
#
_cell.length_a   1.000
_cell.length_b   1.000
_cell.length_c   1.000
_cell.angle_alpha   90.00
_cell.angle_beta   90.00
_cell.angle_gamma   90.00
#
_symmetry.space_group_name_H-M   'P 1'
#
loop_
_entity.id
_entity.type
_entity.pdbx_description
1 polymer ?
#
loop_
_entity_poly.entity_id
_entity_poly.type
_entity_poly.pdbx_seq_one_letter_code
_entity_poly.pdbx_strand_id
1 'polypeptide(L)'
;LQVDLGSVYALCGVATQGAKEDNEWVRSYSINTSMDGLNWQRYKENNIGKNFTGNSDQNTVKKHSFAHTTSVRFIRFYPDTYHTMKQMRVELYG
;
A
#
# COMPACT_ATOMS: atom_id res chain seq x y z
N LEU A 1 1.39 -2.53 -8.08
CA LEU A 1 1.61 -1.07 -8.25
C LEU A 1 2.94 -0.71 -7.60
N GLN A 2 3.80 0.09 -8.24
CA GLN A 2 5.07 0.58 -7.69
C GLN A 2 5.09 2.11 -7.75
N VAL A 3 5.68 2.75 -6.74
CA VAL A 3 5.96 4.18 -6.72
C VAL A 3 7.44 4.39 -6.39
N ASP A 4 8.15 5.18 -7.20
CA ASP A 4 9.44 5.80 -6.83
C ASP A 4 9.14 7.22 -6.31
N LEU A 5 9.51 7.49 -5.07
CA LEU A 5 9.33 8.81 -4.45
C LEU A 5 10.35 9.84 -4.94
N GLY A 6 11.37 9.42 -5.71
CA GLY A 6 12.46 10.26 -6.21
C GLY A 6 13.53 10.57 -5.15
N SER A 7 13.20 10.46 -3.87
CA SER A 7 14.10 10.64 -2.72
C SER A 7 13.65 9.74 -1.56
N VAL A 8 14.47 9.67 -0.50
CA VAL A 8 14.13 8.90 0.70
C VAL A 8 13.17 9.71 1.56
N TYR A 9 12.05 9.11 1.95
CA TYR A 9 11.06 9.67 2.87
C TYR A 9 10.79 8.71 4.03
N ALA A 10 10.38 9.26 5.18
CA ALA A 10 9.95 8.48 6.33
C ALA A 10 8.44 8.27 6.29
N LEU A 11 7.97 7.17 5.70
CA LEU A 11 6.53 6.91 5.59
C LEU A 11 5.92 6.54 6.94
N CYS A 12 4.82 7.20 7.27
CA CYS A 12 4.00 6.96 8.47
C CYS A 12 2.65 6.30 8.16
N GLY A 13 2.28 6.14 6.88
CA GLY A 13 1.06 5.44 6.51
C GLY A 13 0.73 5.50 5.03
N VAL A 14 -0.39 4.88 4.68
CA VAL A 14 -0.95 4.87 3.33
C VAL A 14 -2.47 5.03 3.39
N ALA A 15 -3.07 5.54 2.31
CA ALA A 15 -4.50 5.40 2.08
C ALA A 15 -4.75 4.71 0.75
N THR A 16 -5.80 3.89 0.69
CA THR A 16 -6.23 3.20 -0.51
C THR A 16 -7.70 3.48 -0.80
N GLN A 17 -8.05 3.51 -2.07
CA GLN A 17 -9.41 3.63 -2.59
C GLN A 17 -9.56 2.71 -3.80
N GLY A 18 -10.77 2.27 -4.12
CA GLY A 18 -11.04 1.47 -5.31
C GLY A 18 -11.06 2.31 -6.59
N ALA A 19 -11.65 1.76 -7.65
CA ALA A 19 -11.87 2.45 -8.91
C ALA A 19 -12.79 3.68 -8.75
N LYS A 20 -12.68 4.65 -9.66
CA LYS A 20 -13.53 5.85 -9.63
C LYS A 20 -14.90 5.58 -10.23
N GLU A 21 -14.92 4.95 -11.40
CA GLU A 21 -16.12 4.74 -12.21
C GLU A 21 -16.63 3.29 -12.16
N ASP A 22 -15.73 2.32 -11.94
CA ASP A 22 -16.08 0.89 -11.92
C ASP A 22 -16.34 0.36 -10.50
N ASN A 23 -17.17 -0.67 -10.37
CA ASN A 23 -17.46 -1.36 -9.11
C ASN A 23 -16.33 -2.34 -8.72
N GLU A 24 -15.10 -1.84 -8.62
CA GLU A 24 -13.86 -2.62 -8.47
C GLU A 24 -12.96 -2.06 -7.37
N TRP A 25 -12.41 -2.95 -6.53
CA TRP A 25 -11.50 -2.56 -5.45
C TRP A 25 -10.70 -3.74 -4.92
N VAL A 26 -9.58 -3.43 -4.27
CA VAL A 26 -8.76 -4.42 -3.56
C VAL A 26 -9.21 -4.56 -2.10
N ARG A 27 -9.46 -5.80 -1.68
CA ARG A 27 -9.96 -6.18 -0.34
C ARG A 27 -8.83 -6.48 0.64
N SER A 28 -7.69 -6.96 0.17
CA SER A 28 -6.48 -7.10 0.98
C SER A 28 -5.23 -6.95 0.14
N TYR A 29 -4.16 -6.46 0.76
CA TYR A 29 -2.88 -6.28 0.09
C TYR A 29 -1.73 -6.31 1.08
N SER A 30 -0.54 -6.56 0.56
CA SER A 30 0.72 -6.39 1.26
C SER A 30 1.58 -5.30 0.62
N ILE A 31 2.54 -4.79 1.38
CA ILE A 31 3.47 -3.75 0.94
C ILE A 31 4.89 -4.28 1.02
N ASN A 32 5.68 -4.05 -0.03
CA ASN A 32 7.14 -4.13 0.06
C ASN A 32 7.75 -2.75 -0.16
N THR A 33 8.86 -2.49 0.51
CA THR A 33 9.62 -1.24 0.41
C THR A 33 11.06 -1.51 -0.01
N SER A 34 11.71 -0.49 -0.56
CA SER A 34 13.11 -0.56 -0.97
C SER A 34 13.77 0.82 -0.92
N MET A 35 15.08 0.82 -0.69
CA MET A 35 15.93 2.03 -0.73
C MET A 35 16.60 2.22 -2.10
N ASP A 36 16.84 1.12 -2.82
CA ASP A 36 17.65 1.07 -4.05
C ASP A 36 16.86 0.60 -5.28
N GLY A 37 15.62 0.12 -5.09
CA GLY A 37 14.77 -0.44 -6.15
C GLY A 37 15.13 -1.88 -6.54
N LEU A 38 16.19 -2.44 -5.97
CA LEU A 38 16.71 -3.78 -6.25
C LEU A 38 16.38 -4.75 -5.12
N ASN A 39 16.65 -4.34 -3.88
CA ASN A 39 16.43 -5.14 -2.69
C ASN A 39 15.11 -4.74 -2.03
N TRP A 40 14.17 -5.68 -1.99
CA TRP A 40 12.81 -5.44 -1.51
C TRP A 40 12.55 -6.16 -0.20
N GLN A 41 11.97 -5.45 0.77
CA GLN A 41 11.60 -6.00 2.06
C GLN A 41 10.09 -5.85 2.27
N ARG A 42 9.44 -6.93 2.71
CA ARG A 42 8.02 -6.88 3.09
C ARG A 42 7.85 -6.05 4.36
N TYR A 43 6.87 -5.16 4.37
CA TYR A 43 6.49 -4.42 5.57
C TYR A 43 5.99 -5.38 6.65
N LYS A 44 6.49 -5.18 7.87
CA LYS A 44 6.23 -6.04 9.03
C LYS A 44 5.82 -5.20 10.22
N GLU A 45 4.90 -5.72 11.01
CA GLU A 45 4.59 -5.23 12.35
C GLU A 45 4.90 -6.35 13.34
N ASN A 46 5.68 -6.05 14.39
CA ASN A 46 6.14 -7.06 15.36
C ASN A 46 6.84 -8.26 14.69
N ASN A 47 7.69 -8.00 13.69
CA ASN A 47 8.38 -9.00 12.85
C ASN A 47 7.49 -9.93 12.02
N ILE A 48 6.17 -9.72 12.03
CA ILE A 48 5.21 -10.50 11.26
C ILE A 48 4.85 -9.73 9.99
N GLY A 49 4.88 -10.40 8.84
CA GLY A 49 4.49 -9.80 7.56
C GLY A 49 3.09 -9.24 7.62
N LYS A 50 2.95 -7.93 7.41
CA LYS A 50 1.63 -7.28 7.48
C LYS A 50 0.82 -7.66 6.25
N ASN A 51 -0.44 -8.02 6.48
CA ASN A 51 -1.49 -8.05 5.47
C ASN A 51 -2.49 -6.96 5.84
N PHE A 52 -2.67 -5.99 4.96
CA PHE A 52 -3.58 -4.86 5.19
C PHE A 52 -4.97 -5.23 4.73
N THR A 53 -5.97 -4.96 5.57
CA THR A 53 -7.37 -5.01 5.14
C THR A 53 -7.65 -3.81 4.25
N GLY A 54 -7.82 -4.03 2.95
CA GLY A 54 -8.14 -3.01 1.96
C GLY A 54 -9.59 -2.53 2.04
N ASN A 55 -10.12 -2.10 0.90
CA ASN A 55 -11.40 -1.44 0.77
C ASN A 55 -12.57 -2.44 0.79
N SER A 56 -13.75 -1.94 1.16
CA SER A 56 -15.03 -2.67 1.14
C SER A 56 -15.96 -2.23 -0.01
N ASP A 57 -15.61 -1.14 -0.68
CA ASP A 57 -16.33 -0.54 -1.80
C ASP A 57 -15.34 0.29 -2.67
N GLN A 58 -15.81 0.87 -3.77
CA GLN A 58 -14.98 1.60 -4.71
C GLN A 58 -14.59 3.04 -4.25
N ASN A 59 -15.36 3.65 -3.34
CA ASN A 59 -15.36 5.10 -3.09
C ASN A 59 -14.86 5.50 -1.69
N THR A 60 -14.90 4.63 -0.69
CA THR A 60 -14.47 4.94 0.66
C THR A 60 -12.95 4.89 0.74
N VAL A 61 -12.32 6.01 1.07
CA VAL A 61 -10.88 6.05 1.35
C VAL A 61 -10.59 5.32 2.66
N LYS A 62 -9.69 4.34 2.61
CA LYS A 62 -9.25 3.61 3.80
C LYS A 62 -7.80 3.92 4.11
N LYS A 63 -7.57 4.56 5.26
CA LYS A 63 -6.24 4.90 5.75
C LYS A 63 -5.70 3.84 6.70
N HIS A 64 -4.43 3.51 6.56
CA HIS A 64 -3.66 2.68 7.48
C HIS A 64 -2.41 3.43 7.92
N SER A 65 -2.33 3.71 9.22
CA SER A 65 -1.09 4.19 9.82
C SER A 65 -0.14 3.02 10.04
N PHE A 66 1.14 3.24 9.79
CA PHE A 66 2.19 2.27 10.09
C PHE A 66 2.47 2.27 11.59
N ALA A 67 2.74 1.10 12.16
CA ALA A 67 3.09 0.98 13.58
C ALA A 67 4.39 1.74 13.91
N HIS A 68 5.30 1.86 12.95
CA HIS A 68 6.54 2.62 13.04
C HIS A 68 6.82 3.30 11.70
N THR A 69 7.41 4.50 11.73
CA THR A 69 7.85 5.19 10.52
C THR A 69 8.92 4.37 9.80
N THR A 70 8.78 4.22 8.48
CA THR A 70 9.70 3.41 7.66
C THR A 70 10.39 4.31 6.62
N SER A 71 11.72 4.37 6.65
CA SER A 71 12.49 5.05 5.60
C SER A 71 12.44 4.25 4.30
N VAL A 72 11.95 4.87 3.23
CA VAL A 72 11.82 4.24 1.91
C VAL A 72 12.10 5.25 0.80
N ARG A 73 12.54 4.76 -0.35
CA ARG A 73 12.47 5.51 -1.61
C ARG A 73 11.44 4.91 -2.56
N PHE A 74 11.36 3.58 -2.57
CA PHE A 74 10.42 2.84 -3.40
C PHE A 74 9.44 2.06 -2.54
N ILE A 75 8.20 2.02 -3.00
CA ILE A 75 7.13 1.26 -2.37
C ILE A 75 6.34 0.49 -3.44
N ARG A 76 5.99 -0.76 -3.13
CA ARG A 76 5.18 -1.64 -3.96
C ARG A 76 3.98 -2.15 -3.19
N PHE A 77 2.81 -2.01 -3.80
CA PHE A 77 1.57 -2.61 -3.34
C PHE A 77 1.34 -3.92 -4.11
N TYR A 78 1.07 -4.98 -3.36
CA TYR A 78 0.76 -6.31 -3.84
C TYR A 78 -0.69 -6.66 -3.45
N PRO A 79 -1.66 -6.48 -4.37
CA PRO A 79 -3.03 -6.90 -4.12
C PRO A 79 -3.14 -8.42 -3.98
N ASP A 80 -3.72 -8.88 -2.88
CA ASP A 80 -3.92 -10.30 -2.58
C ASP A 80 -5.35 -10.74 -2.95
N THR A 81 -6.36 -10.02 -2.48
CA THR A 81 -7.78 -10.30 -2.78
C THR A 81 -8.50 -9.04 -3.24
N TYR A 82 -9.54 -9.20 -4.06
CA TYR A 82 -10.20 -8.08 -4.75
C TYR A 82 -11.65 -8.40 -5.11
N HIS A 83 -12.43 -7.36 -5.40
CA HIS A 83 -13.75 -7.46 -6.00
C HIS A 83 -13.65 -7.15 -7.50
N THR A 84 -14.04 -8.12 -8.33
CA THR A 84 -14.01 -8.07 -9.80
C THR A 84 -12.59 -7.96 -10.38
N MET A 85 -11.87 -6.85 -10.19
CA MET A 85 -10.51 -6.63 -10.66
C MET A 85 -9.60 -5.96 -9.61
N LYS A 86 -8.28 -6.03 -9.84
CA LYS A 86 -7.24 -5.45 -8.98
C LYS A 86 -7.06 -3.94 -9.23
N GLN A 87 -8.11 -3.15 -9.01
CA GLN A 87 -8.02 -1.68 -9.11
C GLN A 87 -7.74 -1.01 -7.76
N MET A 88 -6.81 -0.07 -7.76
CA MET A 88 -6.42 0.72 -6.57
C MET A 88 -6.01 2.13 -6.97
N ARG A 89 -6.47 3.11 -6.21
CA ARG A 89 -5.85 4.43 -6.06
C ARG A 89 -5.17 4.48 -4.70
N VAL A 90 -4.02 5.13 -4.63
CA VAL A 90 -3.20 5.16 -3.42
C VAL A 90 -2.70 6.57 -3.12
N GLU A 91 -2.54 6.86 -1.83
CA GLU A 91 -1.87 8.04 -1.30
C GLU A 91 -0.87 7.59 -0.22
N LEU A 92 0.27 8.27 -0.15
CA LEU A 92 1.35 7.96 0.80
C LEU A 92 1.48 9.12 1.80
N TYR A 93 1.70 8.80 3.08
CA TYR A 93 1.90 9.81 4.12
C TYR A 93 3.29 9.67 4.74
N GLY A 94 4.02 10.77 4.87
CA GLY A 94 5.38 10.84 5.43
C GLY A 94 5.93 12.26 5.45
#